data_AF-S3JZU9-F1
#
_entry.id   AF-S3JZU9-F1
#
_cell.length_a   1.000
_cell.length_b   1.000
_cell.length_c   1.000
_cell.angle_alpha   90.00
_cell.angle_beta   90.00
_cell.angle_gamma   90.00
#
_symmetry.space_group_name_H-M   'P 1'
#
loop_
_entity.id
_entity.type
_entity.pdbx_description
1 polymer ?
#
loop_
_entity_poly.entity_id
_entity_poly.type
_entity_poly.pdbx_seq_one_letter_code
_entity_poly.pdbx_strand_id
1 'polypeptide(L)'
;MNKKRFSICMLAIFFMVSVYARENIVSVFQDSKKETDLSSCLKNGLIKLEVNLNEEIPEENLSAIHYILKHTYENNIHKMRGEEDNKVYTKETGEEAVFDKEGNLVTNDWNKGSFNYGSYGEPIHKFKVDIWPWLIWGNTREDPTSFDERFYYYIMDLDNGIQSYIFLEDKTEIEKINYANLNETDKLIYKFFNYLIFNKSYTFDLSKKNIAKYKKSADNYWKYLSQLLTLSGYEK
;
A
#
# COMPACT_ATOMS: atom_id res chain seq x y z
N MET A 1 -53.99 -11.76 -16.46
CA MET A 1 -52.57 -11.88 -16.04
C MET A 1 -51.98 -10.48 -15.88
N ASN A 2 -51.73 -10.06 -14.65
CA ASN A 2 -51.42 -8.68 -14.28
C ASN A 2 -49.99 -8.27 -14.65
N LYS A 3 -49.80 -7.64 -15.82
CA LYS A 3 -48.53 -7.02 -16.24
C LYS A 3 -47.94 -6.07 -15.18
N LYS A 4 -48.77 -5.44 -14.34
CA LYS A 4 -48.33 -4.56 -13.24
C LYS A 4 -47.62 -5.28 -12.09
N ARG A 5 -47.89 -6.56 -11.84
CA ARG A 5 -47.23 -7.31 -10.75
C ARG A 5 -45.83 -7.81 -11.14
N PHE A 6 -45.57 -7.99 -12.43
CA PHE A 6 -44.27 -8.45 -12.91
C PHE A 6 -43.21 -7.33 -12.91
N SER A 7 -43.62 -6.09 -13.20
CA SER A 7 -42.70 -4.93 -13.17
C SER A 7 -42.24 -4.55 -11.76
N ILE A 8 -43.04 -4.78 -10.73
CA ILE A 8 -42.68 -4.43 -9.34
C ILE A 8 -41.65 -5.42 -8.76
N CYS A 9 -41.72 -6.71 -9.11
CA CYS A 9 -40.70 -7.68 -8.70
C CYS A 9 -39.35 -7.46 -9.39
N MET A 10 -39.32 -7.02 -10.66
CA MET A 10 -38.06 -6.68 -11.35
C MET A 10 -37.39 -5.42 -10.77
N LEU A 11 -38.16 -4.41 -10.34
CA LEU A 11 -37.62 -3.21 -9.67
C LEU A 11 -37.11 -3.50 -8.25
N ALA A 12 -37.75 -4.41 -7.51
CA ALA A 12 -37.26 -4.84 -6.18
C ALA A 12 -35.99 -5.70 -6.27
N ILE A 13 -35.81 -6.47 -7.35
CA ILE A 13 -34.59 -7.23 -7.61
C ILE A 13 -33.46 -6.31 -8.07
N PHE A 14 -33.73 -5.26 -8.86
CA PHE A 14 -32.71 -4.24 -9.17
C PHE A 14 -32.30 -3.38 -7.96
N PHE A 15 -33.18 -3.19 -6.96
CA PHE A 15 -32.86 -2.45 -5.73
C PHE A 15 -32.14 -3.29 -4.66
N MET A 16 -32.19 -4.63 -4.72
CA MET A 16 -31.39 -5.49 -3.86
C MET A 16 -30.06 -5.93 -4.48
N VAL A 17 -29.82 -5.58 -5.75
CA VAL A 17 -28.54 -5.75 -6.44
C VAL A 17 -27.91 -4.38 -6.74
N SER A 18 -28.21 -3.35 -5.93
CA SER A 18 -27.16 -2.38 -5.63
C SER A 18 -26.10 -3.15 -4.83
N VAL A 19 -25.31 -3.92 -5.57
CA VAL A 19 -24.02 -4.44 -5.18
C VAL A 19 -23.32 -3.21 -4.63
N TYR A 20 -23.31 -3.06 -3.30
CA TYR A 20 -22.31 -2.24 -2.67
C TYR A 20 -21.02 -2.94 -3.08
N ALA A 21 -20.43 -2.47 -4.18
CA ALA A 21 -19.07 -2.84 -4.54
C ALA A 21 -18.27 -2.55 -3.28
N ARG A 22 -17.71 -3.60 -2.69
CA ARG A 22 -16.99 -3.46 -1.44
C ARG A 22 -15.90 -2.42 -1.68
N GLU A 23 -15.90 -1.38 -0.85
CA GLU A 23 -14.90 -0.32 -0.93
C GLU A 23 -13.50 -0.95 -0.88
N ASN A 24 -12.64 -0.54 -1.79
CA ASN A 24 -11.24 -0.95 -1.83
C ASN A 24 -10.34 0.24 -1.48
N ILE A 25 -9.04 0.00 -1.33
CA ILE A 25 -8.12 1.05 -0.87
C ILE A 25 -8.10 2.22 -1.85
N VAL A 26 -8.01 1.95 -3.16
CA VAL A 26 -8.03 3.00 -4.18
C VAL A 26 -9.33 3.79 -4.15
N SER A 27 -10.50 3.15 -4.10
CA SER A 27 -11.80 3.85 -4.11
C SER A 27 -11.96 4.77 -2.90
N VAL A 28 -11.42 4.37 -1.76
CA VAL A 28 -11.49 5.10 -0.48
C VAL A 28 -10.53 6.29 -0.42
N PHE A 29 -9.30 6.14 -0.92
CA PHE A 29 -8.23 7.13 -0.74
C PHE A 29 -7.90 7.95 -2.00
N GLN A 30 -8.50 7.67 -3.16
CA GLN A 30 -8.29 8.47 -4.38
C GLN A 30 -8.59 9.98 -4.22
N ASP A 31 -9.45 10.33 -3.26
CA ASP A 31 -9.90 11.69 -2.98
C ASP A 31 -9.20 12.33 -1.77
N SER A 32 -8.18 11.68 -1.20
CA SER A 32 -7.47 12.12 0.01
C SER A 32 -6.89 13.53 -0.08
N LYS A 33 -6.64 14.04 -1.29
CA LYS A 33 -6.19 15.43 -1.53
C LYS A 33 -7.14 16.50 -0.98
N LYS A 34 -8.40 16.15 -0.70
CA LYS A 34 -9.41 17.04 -0.12
C LYS A 34 -9.27 17.18 1.40
N GLU A 35 -8.54 16.26 2.05
CA GLU A 35 -8.30 16.29 3.49
C GLU A 35 -6.90 16.83 3.76
N THR A 36 -6.78 17.75 4.72
CA THR A 36 -5.52 18.44 5.03
C THR A 36 -4.65 17.71 6.03
N ASP A 37 -5.18 16.69 6.71
CA ASP A 37 -4.51 15.96 7.80
C ASP A 37 -4.52 14.45 7.53
N LEU A 38 -3.33 13.84 7.58
CA LEU A 38 -3.12 12.41 7.38
C LEU A 38 -3.96 11.57 8.36
N SER A 39 -4.03 11.98 9.62
CA SER A 39 -4.72 11.20 10.66
C SER A 39 -6.22 11.11 10.37
N SER A 40 -6.83 12.24 10.00
CA SER A 40 -8.23 12.31 9.59
C SER A 40 -8.47 11.44 8.36
N CYS A 41 -7.59 11.52 7.37
CA CYS A 41 -7.73 10.76 6.15
C CYS A 41 -7.66 9.24 6.39
N LEU A 42 -6.63 8.78 7.11
CA LEU A 42 -6.50 7.37 7.49
C LEU A 42 -7.68 6.91 8.33
N LYS A 43 -8.10 7.68 9.33
CA LYS A 43 -9.24 7.32 10.19
C LYS A 43 -10.52 7.15 9.37
N ASN A 44 -10.87 8.13 8.54
CA ASN A 44 -12.07 8.10 7.72
C ASN A 44 -12.02 6.95 6.70
N GLY A 45 -10.87 6.75 6.06
CA GLY A 45 -10.70 5.69 5.07
C GLY A 45 -10.76 4.29 5.68
N LEU A 46 -10.08 4.07 6.81
CA LEU A 46 -10.11 2.80 7.53
C LEU A 46 -11.51 2.45 8.03
N ILE A 47 -12.32 3.44 8.42
CA ILE A 47 -13.74 3.21 8.77
C ILE A 47 -14.54 2.75 7.54
N LYS A 48 -14.34 3.37 6.37
CA LYS A 48 -14.98 2.95 5.11
C LYS A 48 -14.56 1.54 4.68
N LEU A 49 -13.33 1.14 4.98
CA LEU A 49 -12.79 -0.20 4.77
C LEU A 49 -13.21 -1.21 5.87
N GLU A 50 -14.09 -0.80 6.79
CA GLU A 50 -14.60 -1.61 7.90
C GLU A 50 -13.53 -2.12 8.87
N VAL A 51 -12.42 -1.37 9.03
CA VAL A 51 -11.35 -1.70 9.96
C VAL A 51 -11.75 -1.32 11.38
N ASN A 52 -11.66 -2.28 12.31
CA ASN A 52 -11.89 -2.02 13.73
C ASN A 52 -10.73 -1.19 14.34
N LEU A 53 -10.97 0.11 14.53
CA LEU A 53 -9.96 1.00 15.09
C LEU A 53 -9.67 0.75 16.58
N ASN A 54 -10.56 0.07 17.30
CA ASN A 54 -10.38 -0.24 18.72
C ASN A 54 -9.59 -1.53 18.96
N GLU A 55 -9.47 -2.40 17.94
CA GLU A 55 -8.70 -3.64 18.04
C GLU A 55 -7.21 -3.33 17.97
N GLU A 56 -6.43 -3.77 18.95
CA GLU A 56 -4.97 -3.65 18.88
C GLU A 56 -4.39 -4.60 17.82
N ILE A 57 -3.30 -4.16 17.19
CA ILE A 57 -2.59 -4.99 16.22
C ILE A 57 -1.66 -5.93 17.01
N PRO A 58 -1.63 -7.24 16.70
CA PRO A 58 -0.67 -8.15 17.31
C PRO A 58 0.78 -7.64 17.19
N GLU A 59 1.57 -7.75 18.26
CA GLU A 59 2.98 -7.29 18.28
C GLU A 59 3.80 -7.88 17.13
N GLU A 60 3.54 -9.15 16.78
CA GLU A 60 4.19 -9.84 15.67
C GLU A 60 3.91 -9.17 14.31
N ASN A 61 2.67 -8.70 14.09
CA ASN A 61 2.30 -7.99 12.86
C ASN A 61 2.91 -6.59 12.85
N LEU A 62 2.91 -5.86 13.98
CA LEU A 62 3.54 -4.53 14.05
C LEU A 62 5.02 -4.59 13.71
N SER A 63 5.73 -5.55 14.32
CA SER A 63 7.16 -5.75 14.13
C SER A 63 7.46 -6.19 12.69
N ALA A 64 6.61 -7.06 12.11
CA ALA A 64 6.72 -7.44 10.71
C ALA A 64 6.46 -6.26 9.75
N ILE A 65 5.42 -5.45 9.98
CA ILE A 65 5.13 -4.25 9.19
C ILE A 65 6.32 -3.29 9.23
N HIS A 66 6.85 -3.04 10.43
CA HIS A 66 7.99 -2.16 10.60
C HIS A 66 9.20 -2.65 9.79
N TYR A 67 9.52 -3.95 9.90
CA TYR A 67 10.59 -4.56 9.12
C TYR A 67 10.34 -4.45 7.61
N ILE A 68 9.13 -4.77 7.13
CA ILE A 68 8.76 -4.72 5.71
C ILE A 68 8.97 -3.30 5.17
N LEU A 69 8.46 -2.28 5.87
CA LEU A 69 8.57 -0.90 5.43
C LEU A 69 10.02 -0.40 5.45
N LYS A 70 10.82 -0.83 6.41
CA LYS A 70 12.27 -0.54 6.46
C LYS A 70 13.03 -1.08 5.25
N HIS A 71 12.52 -2.15 4.62
CA HIS A 71 13.09 -2.79 3.43
C HIS A 71 12.28 -2.51 2.15
N THR A 72 11.36 -1.54 2.20
CA THR A 72 10.57 -1.08 1.04
C THR A 72 11.34 0.05 0.36
N TYR A 73 12.37 -0.28 -0.40
CA TYR A 73 13.16 0.70 -1.15
C TYR A 73 12.36 1.23 -2.35
N GLU A 74 12.35 2.55 -2.51
CA GLU A 74 11.57 3.31 -3.51
C GLU A 74 12.18 3.20 -4.91
N ASN A 75 12.02 2.05 -5.57
CA ASN A 75 12.56 1.80 -6.90
C ASN A 75 11.49 1.85 -8.00
N ASN A 76 10.34 1.24 -7.74
CA ASN A 76 9.24 1.11 -8.69
C ASN A 76 8.45 2.41 -8.81
N ILE A 77 8.41 3.26 -7.77
CA ILE A 77 7.78 4.58 -7.89
C ILE A 77 8.42 5.47 -8.98
N HIS A 78 9.65 5.18 -9.42
CA HIS A 78 10.33 5.88 -10.51
C HIS A 78 10.25 5.15 -11.86
N LYS A 79 9.42 4.11 -11.98
CA LYS A 79 9.29 3.24 -13.16
C LYS A 79 7.90 3.27 -13.77
N MET A 80 7.19 4.38 -13.55
CA MET A 80 5.81 4.52 -14.00
C MET A 80 5.74 4.60 -15.53
N ARG A 81 4.61 4.15 -16.09
CA ARG A 81 4.25 4.25 -17.52
C ARG A 81 5.21 3.54 -18.50
N GLY A 82 5.76 2.41 -18.07
CA GLY A 82 6.59 1.55 -18.92
C GLY A 82 8.07 1.93 -18.94
N GLU A 83 8.50 2.88 -18.11
CA GLU A 83 9.91 3.27 -17.93
C GLU A 83 10.63 2.31 -16.93
N GLU A 84 10.59 1.00 -17.23
CA GLU A 84 10.96 -0.07 -16.28
C GLU A 84 12.46 -0.14 -15.91
N ASP A 85 13.31 0.49 -16.72
CA ASP A 85 14.78 0.42 -16.58
C ASP A 85 15.38 1.59 -15.79
N ASN A 86 14.55 2.51 -15.27
CA ASN A 86 15.02 3.65 -14.49
C ASN A 86 15.79 3.20 -13.23
N LYS A 87 16.86 3.93 -12.90
CA LYS A 87 17.70 3.69 -11.71
C LYS A 87 17.75 4.93 -10.85
N VAL A 88 17.40 4.77 -9.57
CA VAL A 88 17.48 5.82 -8.56
C VAL A 88 18.84 5.79 -7.85
N TYR A 89 19.40 6.96 -7.59
CA TYR A 89 20.58 7.15 -6.76
C TYR A 89 20.25 8.22 -5.74
N THR A 90 20.50 7.93 -4.46
CA THR A 90 20.17 8.83 -3.35
C THR A 90 21.47 9.27 -2.67
N LYS A 91 21.60 10.57 -2.41
CA LYS A 91 22.68 11.10 -1.57
C LYS A 91 22.36 10.90 -0.10
N GLU A 92 23.38 10.91 0.76
CA GLU A 92 23.18 10.91 2.22
C GLU A 92 22.34 12.09 2.71
N THR A 93 22.36 13.20 1.97
CA THR A 93 21.58 14.42 2.22
C THR A 93 20.11 14.31 1.80
N GLY A 94 19.70 13.22 1.15
CA GLY A 94 18.31 12.92 0.81
C GLY A 94 17.91 13.20 -0.65
N GLU A 95 18.69 13.97 -1.41
CA GLU A 95 18.40 14.24 -2.82
C GLU A 95 18.54 12.97 -3.66
N GLU A 96 17.59 12.80 -4.58
CA GLU A 96 17.60 11.71 -5.55
C GLU A 96 17.93 12.20 -6.95
N ALA A 97 18.60 11.33 -7.71
CA ALA A 97 18.73 11.45 -9.15
C ALA A 97 18.30 10.14 -9.78
N VAL A 98 17.43 10.22 -10.79
CA VAL A 98 16.94 9.06 -11.54
C VAL A 98 17.49 9.12 -12.95
N PHE A 99 18.07 8.01 -13.40
CA PHE A 99 18.62 7.89 -14.74
C PHE A 99 17.91 6.78 -15.52
N ASP A 100 17.63 7.03 -16.80
CA ASP A 100 17.09 6.02 -17.71
C ASP A 100 18.17 4.99 -18.09
N LYS A 101 17.80 4.01 -18.93
CA LYS A 101 18.73 2.96 -19.39
C LYS A 101 19.87 3.49 -20.26
N GLU A 102 19.68 4.62 -20.95
CA GLU A 102 20.70 5.31 -21.73
C GLU A 102 21.64 6.16 -20.86
N GLY A 103 21.32 6.34 -19.57
CA GLY A 103 22.07 7.17 -18.64
C GLY A 103 21.70 8.65 -18.68
N ASN A 104 20.58 9.02 -19.30
CA ASN A 104 20.07 10.40 -19.24
C ASN A 104 19.32 10.63 -17.93
N LEU A 105 19.41 11.86 -17.41
CA LEU A 105 18.62 12.27 -16.25
C LEU A 105 17.13 12.28 -16.60
N VAL A 106 16.33 11.59 -15.81
CA VAL A 106 14.87 11.59 -15.93
C VAL A 106 14.31 12.88 -15.36
N THR A 107 13.58 13.64 -16.18
CA THR A 107 13.04 14.95 -15.81
C THR A 107 11.51 15.05 -15.89
N ASN A 108 10.83 14.00 -16.35
CA ASN A 108 9.37 13.98 -16.35
C ASN A 108 8.83 13.95 -14.91
N ASP A 109 7.64 14.52 -14.71
CA ASP A 109 7.16 14.75 -13.34
C ASP A 109 6.86 13.46 -12.58
N TRP A 110 6.46 12.38 -13.25
CA TRP A 110 6.06 11.14 -12.58
C TRP A 110 7.25 10.27 -12.13
N ASN A 111 8.41 10.31 -12.82
CA ASN A 111 9.55 9.45 -12.51
C ASN A 111 10.83 10.18 -12.06
N LYS A 112 10.91 11.51 -12.16
CA LYS A 112 12.13 12.24 -11.74
C LYS A 112 12.44 12.01 -10.25
N GLY A 113 13.71 12.18 -9.88
CA GLY A 113 14.14 12.10 -8.50
C GLY A 113 13.44 13.14 -7.61
N SER A 114 13.15 12.75 -6.38
CA SER A 114 12.53 13.58 -5.36
C SER A 114 13.53 13.89 -4.22
N PHE A 115 13.04 14.38 -3.10
CA PHE A 115 13.83 14.58 -1.89
C PHE A 115 13.29 13.69 -0.79
N ASN A 116 14.15 12.88 -0.18
CA ASN A 116 13.82 12.07 0.98
C ASN A 116 13.93 12.90 2.25
N TYR A 117 12.80 13.22 2.87
CA TYR A 117 12.74 13.86 4.18
C TYR A 117 12.79 12.84 5.33
N GLY A 118 12.34 11.61 5.09
CA GLY A 118 12.40 10.51 6.04
C GLY A 118 13.58 9.57 5.79
N SER A 119 13.91 8.76 6.81
CA SER A 119 14.93 7.72 6.70
C SER A 119 14.31 6.33 6.71
N TYR A 120 14.94 5.37 6.03
CA TYR A 120 14.53 3.96 6.09
C TYR A 120 14.64 3.37 7.50
N GLY A 121 15.47 3.94 8.37
CA GLY A 121 15.55 3.56 9.79
C GLY A 121 14.31 3.92 10.60
N GLU A 122 13.50 4.87 10.12
CA GLU A 122 12.26 5.32 10.75
C GLU A 122 11.09 5.19 9.74
N PRO A 123 10.71 3.96 9.35
CA PRO A 123 9.84 3.72 8.19
C PRO A 123 8.45 4.36 8.29
N ILE A 124 7.89 4.47 9.50
CA ILE A 124 6.59 5.14 9.71
C ILE A 124 6.71 6.65 9.51
N HIS A 125 7.82 7.24 9.94
CA HIS A 125 8.09 8.64 9.68
C HIS A 125 8.28 8.88 8.18
N LYS A 126 9.08 8.05 7.51
CA LYS A 126 9.27 8.07 6.05
C LYS A 126 7.96 7.97 5.28
N PHE A 127 7.09 7.01 5.63
CA PHE A 127 5.77 6.92 5.01
C PHE A 127 4.96 8.21 5.16
N LYS A 128 5.00 8.83 6.34
CA LYS A 128 4.25 10.06 6.64
C LYS A 128 4.74 11.28 5.86
N VAL A 129 6.06 11.42 5.68
CA VAL A 129 6.65 12.65 5.10
C VAL A 129 7.02 12.53 3.63
N ASP A 130 7.29 11.33 3.13
CA ASP A 130 7.71 11.10 1.75
C ASP A 130 6.57 10.43 0.95
N ILE A 131 6.18 9.21 1.35
CA ILE A 131 5.27 8.38 0.55
C ILE A 131 3.84 8.92 0.52
N TRP A 132 3.26 9.25 1.66
CA TRP A 132 1.87 9.67 1.71
C TRP A 132 1.62 10.98 0.95
N PRO A 133 2.45 12.04 1.11
CA PRO A 133 2.37 13.22 0.26
C PRO A 133 2.50 12.89 -1.23
N TRP A 134 3.45 12.03 -1.61
CA TRP A 134 3.63 11.61 -3.00
C TRP A 134 2.39 10.86 -3.52
N LEU A 135 1.80 9.92 -2.76
CA LEU A 135 0.58 9.22 -3.13
C LEU A 135 -0.57 10.20 -3.42
N ILE A 136 -0.70 11.27 -2.63
CA ILE A 136 -1.79 12.25 -2.78
C ILE A 136 -1.52 13.24 -3.91
N TRP A 137 -0.33 13.83 -3.96
CA TRP A 137 -0.04 15.00 -4.79
C TRP A 137 0.87 14.73 -5.98
N GLY A 138 1.55 13.58 -6.01
CA GLY A 138 2.60 13.30 -6.98
C GLY A 138 3.90 14.04 -6.63
N ASN A 139 4.86 13.97 -7.55
CA ASN A 139 6.18 14.57 -7.35
C ASN A 139 6.19 16.09 -7.58
N THR A 140 5.22 16.58 -8.34
CA THR A 140 5.02 18.02 -8.61
C THR A 140 3.55 18.36 -8.71
N ARG A 141 3.26 19.66 -8.76
CA ARG A 141 1.90 20.17 -9.00
C ARG A 141 1.36 19.75 -10.38
N GLU A 142 2.24 19.58 -11.35
CA GLU A 142 1.92 19.23 -12.74
C GLU A 142 1.94 17.71 -12.98
N ASP A 143 2.29 16.91 -11.97
CA ASP A 143 2.33 15.45 -12.06
C ASP A 143 0.95 14.91 -12.48
N PRO A 144 0.82 14.30 -13.67
CA PRO A 144 -0.45 13.86 -14.21
C PRO A 144 -0.91 12.52 -13.62
N THR A 145 -0.14 11.89 -12.74
CA THR A 145 -0.48 10.59 -12.17
C THR A 145 -1.61 10.70 -11.14
N SER A 146 -2.41 9.65 -11.03
CA SER A 146 -3.46 9.54 -10.03
C SER A 146 -2.93 8.86 -8.76
N PHE A 147 -3.68 8.96 -7.66
CA PHE A 147 -3.42 8.17 -6.45
C PHE A 147 -3.37 6.68 -6.79
N ASP A 148 -4.33 6.20 -7.58
CA ASP A 148 -4.42 4.82 -8.04
C ASP A 148 -3.14 4.37 -8.75
N GLU A 149 -2.68 5.13 -9.74
CA GLU A 149 -1.46 4.82 -10.48
C GLU A 149 -0.26 4.75 -9.54
N ARG A 150 -0.09 5.75 -8.67
CA ARG A 150 1.03 5.82 -7.72
C ARG A 150 1.00 4.71 -6.67
N PHE A 151 -0.18 4.40 -6.15
CA PHE A 151 -0.35 3.36 -5.14
C PHE A 151 -0.01 1.98 -5.68
N TYR A 152 -0.28 1.71 -6.97
CA TYR A 152 0.15 0.48 -7.62
C TYR A 152 1.67 0.30 -7.57
N TYR A 153 2.43 1.33 -7.97
CA TYR A 153 3.89 1.25 -7.96
C TYR A 153 4.47 1.22 -6.53
N TYR A 154 3.83 1.90 -5.57
CA TYR A 154 4.21 1.76 -4.17
C TYR A 154 3.97 0.34 -3.64
N ILE A 155 2.90 -0.34 -4.06
CA ILE A 155 2.72 -1.77 -3.72
C ILE A 155 3.84 -2.62 -4.33
N MET A 156 4.32 -2.31 -5.53
CA MET A 156 5.47 -3.02 -6.13
C MET A 156 6.77 -2.78 -5.36
N ASP A 157 6.95 -1.62 -4.74
CA ASP A 157 8.06 -1.41 -3.79
C ASP A 157 7.84 -2.14 -2.47
N LEU A 158 6.62 -2.13 -1.96
CA LEU A 158 6.24 -2.87 -0.75
C LEU A 158 6.47 -4.38 -0.92
N ASP A 159 6.27 -4.91 -2.13
CA ASP A 159 6.56 -6.30 -2.51
C ASP A 159 8.02 -6.67 -2.18
N ASN A 160 8.99 -5.80 -2.46
CA ASN A 160 10.40 -6.02 -2.11
C ASN A 160 10.59 -6.17 -0.59
N GLY A 161 9.90 -5.34 0.20
CA GLY A 161 9.92 -5.42 1.66
C GLY A 161 9.27 -6.71 2.19
N ILE A 162 8.16 -7.12 1.60
CA ILE A 162 7.46 -8.37 1.95
C ILE A 162 8.33 -9.59 1.61
N GLN A 163 8.94 -9.61 0.43
CA GLN A 163 9.88 -10.66 0.06
C GLN A 163 11.08 -10.70 1.02
N SER A 164 11.65 -9.54 1.39
CA SER A 164 12.72 -9.46 2.38
C SER A 164 12.31 -10.11 3.72
N TYR A 165 11.11 -9.82 4.21
CA TYR A 165 10.57 -10.45 5.43
C TYR A 165 10.36 -11.97 5.30
N ILE A 166 9.89 -12.41 4.13
CA ILE A 166 9.70 -13.84 3.85
C ILE A 166 11.04 -14.57 3.89
N PHE A 167 12.07 -14.02 3.25
CA PHE A 167 13.38 -14.65 3.10
C PHE A 167 14.31 -14.47 4.28
N LEU A 168 14.03 -13.55 5.21
CA LEU A 168 14.76 -13.41 6.47
C LEU A 168 14.90 -14.78 7.18
N GLU A 169 16.15 -15.15 7.48
CA GLU A 169 16.48 -16.43 8.08
C GLU A 169 16.19 -16.43 9.58
N ASP A 170 16.59 -15.37 10.28
CA ASP A 170 16.39 -15.19 11.71
C ASP A 170 15.43 -14.03 12.01
N LYS A 171 14.20 -14.38 12.40
CA LYS A 171 13.19 -13.38 12.79
C LYS A 171 13.40 -12.81 14.19
N THR A 172 14.36 -13.32 14.97
CA THR A 172 14.67 -12.76 16.29
C THR A 172 15.38 -11.41 16.21
N GLU A 173 15.96 -11.08 15.04
CA GLU A 173 16.58 -9.79 14.75
C GLU A 173 15.56 -8.68 14.45
N ILE A 174 14.28 -9.02 14.32
CA ILE A 174 13.24 -8.03 14.04
C ILE A 174 13.01 -7.18 15.30
N GLU A 175 13.11 -5.86 15.12
CA GLU A 175 12.76 -4.88 16.14
C GLU A 175 11.33 -5.06 16.63
N LYS A 176 11.16 -5.13 17.95
CA LYS A 176 9.84 -5.28 18.57
C LYS A 176 9.17 -3.93 18.75
N ILE A 177 7.99 -3.78 18.16
CA ILE A 177 7.20 -2.56 18.25
C ILE A 177 6.05 -2.74 19.23
N ASN A 178 6.00 -1.91 20.26
CA ASN A 178 4.92 -1.91 21.24
C ASN A 178 3.82 -0.92 20.84
N TYR A 179 2.62 -1.44 20.57
CA TYR A 179 1.44 -0.66 20.16
C TYR A 179 1.08 0.47 21.13
N ALA A 180 1.20 0.24 22.44
CA ALA A 180 0.82 1.21 23.47
C ALA A 180 1.69 2.47 23.47
N ASN A 181 2.93 2.37 22.96
CA ASN A 181 3.89 3.46 22.91
C ASN A 181 3.72 4.35 21.66
N LEU A 182 2.89 3.93 20.71
CA LEU A 182 2.67 4.66 19.47
C LEU A 182 1.73 5.85 19.70
N ASN A 183 2.00 6.96 19.01
CA ASN A 183 1.03 8.03 18.91
C ASN A 183 -0.15 7.61 18.00
N GLU A 184 -1.25 8.38 18.04
CA GLU A 184 -2.47 8.01 17.33
C GLU A 184 -2.31 7.97 15.80
N THR A 185 -1.53 8.87 15.21
CA THR A 185 -1.26 8.86 13.77
C THR A 185 -0.50 7.61 13.36
N ASP A 186 0.55 7.25 14.11
CA ASP A 186 1.35 6.06 13.83
C ASP A 186 0.50 4.78 13.98
N LYS A 187 -0.37 4.70 15.00
CA LYS A 187 -1.35 3.59 15.13
C LYS A 187 -2.22 3.45 13.88
N LEU A 188 -2.70 4.57 13.32
CA LEU A 188 -3.50 4.54 12.08
C LEU A 188 -2.68 4.07 10.88
N ILE A 189 -1.42 4.48 10.75
CA ILE A 189 -0.51 4.00 9.70
C ILE A 189 -0.29 2.49 9.83
N TYR A 190 0.00 2.00 11.03
CA TYR A 190 0.12 0.56 11.26
C TYR A 190 -1.19 -0.19 10.98
N LYS A 191 -2.36 0.38 11.28
CA LYS A 191 -3.65 -0.22 10.94
C LYS A 191 -3.87 -0.31 9.44
N PHE A 192 -3.47 0.71 8.69
CA PHE A 192 -3.49 0.69 7.23
C PHE A 192 -2.63 -0.45 6.68
N PHE A 193 -1.38 -0.56 7.11
CA PHE A 193 -0.51 -1.64 6.65
C PHE A 193 -0.93 -3.02 7.16
N ASN A 194 -1.47 -3.12 8.37
CA ASN A 194 -2.01 -4.39 8.87
C ASN A 194 -3.23 -4.83 8.05
N TYR A 195 -4.10 -3.90 7.67
CA TYR A 195 -5.22 -4.19 6.78
C TYR A 195 -4.73 -4.64 5.40
N LEU A 196 -3.71 -4.00 4.85
CA LEU A 196 -3.15 -4.30 3.52
C LEU A 196 -2.38 -5.63 3.48
N ILE A 197 -1.50 -5.88 4.45
CA ILE A 197 -0.52 -6.99 4.43
C ILE A 197 -1.05 -8.24 5.13
N PHE A 198 -1.83 -8.07 6.20
CA PHE A 198 -2.31 -9.13 7.11
C PHE A 198 -3.84 -9.20 7.14
N ASN A 199 -4.50 -8.92 6.02
CA ASN A 199 -5.95 -8.91 5.95
C ASN A 199 -6.54 -10.27 6.40
N LYS A 200 -7.54 -10.23 7.28
CA LYS A 200 -8.19 -11.44 7.82
C LYS A 200 -8.89 -12.29 6.74
N SER A 201 -9.17 -11.72 5.57
CA SER A 201 -9.76 -12.45 4.44
C SER A 201 -8.76 -13.25 3.61
N TYR A 202 -7.45 -13.06 3.82
CA TYR A 202 -6.43 -13.75 3.03
C TYR A 202 -6.37 -15.24 3.35
N THR A 203 -6.34 -16.04 2.29
CA THR A 203 -6.14 -17.49 2.36
C THR A 203 -4.66 -17.87 2.25
N PHE A 204 -3.93 -17.13 1.42
CA PHE A 204 -2.47 -17.12 1.39
C PHE A 204 -2.04 -15.95 2.27
N ASP A 205 -1.53 -16.21 3.46
CA ASP A 205 -1.10 -15.20 4.45
C ASP A 205 0.42 -15.30 4.71
N LEU A 206 0.96 -14.47 5.60
CA LEU A 206 2.36 -14.54 6.01
C LEU A 206 2.61 -15.49 7.21
N SER A 207 1.76 -16.50 7.40
CA SER A 207 2.00 -17.53 8.42
C SER A 207 3.23 -18.38 8.10
N LYS A 208 3.86 -18.97 9.12
CA LYS A 208 5.03 -19.87 8.95
C LYS A 208 4.77 -20.99 7.92
N LYS A 209 3.56 -21.55 7.93
CA LYS A 209 3.13 -22.60 7.00
C LYS A 209 3.16 -22.14 5.55
N ASN A 210 2.66 -20.94 5.28
CA ASN A 210 2.57 -20.41 3.92
C ASN A 210 3.90 -19.83 3.44
N ILE A 211 4.67 -19.16 4.31
CA ILE A 211 6.04 -18.71 4.03
C ILE A 211 6.92 -19.87 3.53
N ALA A 212 6.84 -21.04 4.17
CA ALA A 212 7.59 -22.23 3.74
C ALA A 212 7.23 -22.71 2.32
N LYS A 213 6.03 -22.36 1.82
CA LYS A 213 5.61 -22.64 0.44
C LYS A 213 6.07 -21.55 -0.53
N TYR A 214 6.05 -20.29 -0.11
CA TYR A 214 6.52 -19.16 -0.93
C TYR A 214 8.00 -19.30 -1.26
N LYS A 215 8.84 -19.68 -0.29
CA LYS A 215 10.27 -19.95 -0.50
C LYS A 215 10.55 -21.07 -1.52
N LYS A 216 9.56 -21.91 -1.83
CA LYS A 216 9.70 -23.05 -2.75
C LYS A 216 9.17 -22.79 -4.15
N SER A 217 8.31 -21.79 -4.33
CA SER A 217 7.62 -21.57 -5.60
C SER A 217 7.08 -20.15 -5.70
N ALA A 218 7.48 -19.46 -6.77
CA ALA A 218 6.97 -18.14 -7.13
C ALA A 218 5.44 -18.15 -7.33
N ASP A 219 4.86 -19.23 -7.87
CA ASP A 219 3.40 -19.34 -8.05
C ASP A 219 2.63 -19.28 -6.72
N ASN A 220 3.19 -19.83 -5.64
CA ASN A 220 2.56 -19.74 -4.33
C ASN A 220 2.64 -18.32 -3.78
N TYR A 221 3.78 -17.64 -4.01
CA TYR A 221 3.94 -16.24 -3.62
C TYR A 221 2.99 -15.34 -4.41
N TRP A 222 2.85 -15.56 -5.71
CA TRP A 222 1.97 -14.80 -6.58
C TRP A 222 0.51 -14.83 -6.11
N LYS A 223 0.05 -15.94 -5.52
CA LYS A 223 -1.29 -16.01 -4.93
C LYS A 223 -1.48 -15.08 -3.73
N TYR A 224 -0.44 -14.88 -2.92
CA TYR A 224 -0.45 -13.88 -1.86
C TYR A 224 -0.51 -12.47 -2.44
N LEU A 225 0.44 -12.13 -3.32
CA LEU A 225 0.52 -10.80 -3.94
C LEU A 225 -0.76 -10.44 -4.71
N SER A 226 -1.37 -11.40 -5.40
CA SER A 226 -2.63 -11.20 -6.11
C SER A 226 -3.77 -10.82 -5.17
N GLN A 227 -3.87 -11.39 -3.96
CA GLN A 227 -4.91 -10.97 -3.00
C GLN A 227 -4.68 -9.55 -2.50
N LEU A 228 -3.42 -9.15 -2.32
CA LEU A 228 -3.04 -7.79 -1.92
C LEU A 228 -3.42 -6.77 -3.01
N LEU A 229 -3.11 -7.08 -4.26
CA LEU A 229 -3.53 -6.26 -5.41
C LEU A 229 -5.05 -6.16 -5.52
N THR A 230 -5.77 -7.29 -5.40
CA THR A 230 -7.24 -7.30 -5.42
C THR A 230 -7.84 -6.48 -4.27
N LEU A 231 -7.34 -6.64 -3.04
CA LEU A 231 -7.79 -5.86 -1.89
C LEU A 231 -7.59 -4.35 -2.11
N SER A 232 -6.51 -4.00 -2.81
CA SER A 232 -6.16 -2.61 -3.09
C SER A 232 -7.07 -1.98 -4.15
N GLY A 233 -7.70 -2.79 -5.01
CA GLY A 233 -8.56 -2.32 -6.11
C GLY A 233 -8.05 -2.69 -7.51
N TYR A 234 -6.96 -3.45 -7.60
CA TYR A 234 -6.40 -3.94 -8.86
C TYR A 234 -6.90 -5.35 -9.13
N GLU A 235 -7.98 -5.46 -9.90
CA GLU A 235 -8.41 -6.74 -10.46
C GLU A 235 -7.76 -6.94 -11.84
N LYS A 236 -7.26 -8.16 -12.08
CA LYS A 236 -6.95 -8.64 -13.43
C LYS A 236 -8.18 -9.28 -14.05
#